data_AF-A0A3M3L7T9-F1
#
_entry.id   AF-A0A3M3L7T9-F1
#
_cell.length_a   1.000
_cell.length_b   1.000
_cell.length_c   1.000
_cell.angle_alpha   90.00
_cell.angle_beta   90.00
_cell.angle_gamma   90.00
#
_symmetry.space_group_name_H-M   'P 1'
#
loop_
_entity.id
_entity.type
_entity.pdbx_description
1 polymer ?
#
loop_
_entity_poly.entity_id
_entity_poly.type
_entity_poly.pdbx_seq_one_letter_code
_entity_poly.pdbx_strand_id
1 'polypeptide(L)'
;MDQWLAAFVEQGLLRFKNDAYVRPEPSSREFVLLTLLSRAIAQTLQRFYMAIALLLNNGQNTLSPEELEDLCTVMAQRLSILHGLNAPEFFDKSLFRHFIQTLLDLGVLRKDAAGKLSYHPLLGELAEGAAKRVLPAEIRLSIRQVTLHSNEEEQNVRNETGAT
;
A
#
# COMPACT_ATOMS: atom_id res chain seq x y z
N MET A 1 -16.83 9.58 11.09
CA MET A 1 -17.00 8.35 10.27
C MET A 1 -18.45 8.22 9.84
N ASP A 2 -19.39 8.41 10.76
CA ASP A 2 -20.84 8.24 10.53
C ASP A 2 -21.42 9.17 9.47
N GLN A 3 -20.90 10.40 9.34
CA GLN A 3 -21.32 11.35 8.30
C GLN A 3 -21.08 10.82 6.88
N TRP A 4 -19.95 10.16 6.62
CA TRP A 4 -19.64 9.61 5.30
C TRP A 4 -20.49 8.38 4.98
N LEU A 5 -20.76 7.55 5.98
CA LEU A 5 -21.65 6.39 5.84
C LEU A 5 -23.10 6.84 5.60
N ALA A 6 -23.56 7.87 6.30
CA ALA A 6 -24.86 8.48 6.06
C ALA A 6 -24.97 9.04 4.63
N ALA A 7 -23.96 9.79 4.17
CA ALA A 7 -23.92 10.28 2.80
C ALA A 7 -23.95 9.14 1.76
N PHE A 8 -23.23 8.04 1.98
CA PHE A 8 -23.28 6.88 1.08
C PHE A 8 -24.66 6.21 1.05
N VAL A 9 -25.38 6.20 2.18
CA VAL A 9 -26.77 5.73 2.22
C VAL A 9 -27.72 6.67 1.49
N GLU A 10 -27.60 7.99 1.70
CA GLU A 10 -28.39 9.01 1.02
C GLU A 10 -28.21 8.96 -0.50
N GLN A 11 -26.98 8.72 -0.96
CA GLN A 11 -26.65 8.57 -2.39
C GLN A 11 -26.98 7.17 -2.94
N GLY A 12 -27.54 6.27 -2.14
CA GLY A 12 -27.89 4.91 -2.54
C GLY A 12 -26.70 3.96 -2.76
N LEU A 13 -25.47 4.42 -2.50
CA LEU A 13 -24.22 3.65 -2.63
C LEU A 13 -24.07 2.60 -1.53
N LEU A 14 -24.76 2.76 -0.40
CA LEU A 14 -24.91 1.76 0.64
C LEU A 14 -26.38 1.66 1.05
N ARG A 15 -26.77 0.52 1.62
CA ARG A 15 -28.06 0.34 2.29
C ARG A 15 -27.79 -0.05 3.74
N PHE A 16 -28.56 0.49 4.68
CA PHE A 16 -28.48 0.08 6.08
C PHE A 16 -29.61 -0.92 6.38
N LYS A 17 -29.25 -2.17 6.68
CA LYS A 17 -30.20 -3.26 6.96
C LYS A 17 -29.67 -4.13 8.08
N ASN A 18 -30.53 -4.52 9.03
CA ASN A 18 -30.17 -5.39 10.15
C ASN A 18 -28.92 -4.92 10.91
N ASP A 19 -28.86 -3.61 11.21
CA ASP A 19 -27.73 -2.97 11.91
C ASP A 19 -26.37 -3.09 11.17
N ALA A 20 -26.40 -3.30 9.85
CA ALA A 20 -25.22 -3.42 9.02
C ALA A 20 -25.36 -2.62 7.72
N TYR A 21 -24.23 -2.07 7.27
CA TYR A 21 -24.11 -1.49 5.94
C TYR A 21 -23.89 -2.59 4.91
N VAL A 22 -24.73 -2.63 3.90
CA VAL A 22 -24.64 -3.57 2.79
C VAL A 22 -24.55 -2.83 1.48
N ARG A 23 -23.78 -3.40 0.54
CA ARG A 23 -23.71 -2.88 -0.83
C ARG A 23 -25.07 -3.03 -1.54
N PRO A 24 -25.35 -2.21 -2.56
CA PRO A 24 -26.50 -2.38 -3.44
C PRO A 24 -26.47 -3.70 -4.22
N GLU A 25 -27.58 -4.06 -4.84
CA GLU A 25 -27.66 -5.27 -5.67
C GLU A 25 -26.72 -5.17 -6.89
N PRO A 26 -26.05 -6.26 -7.31
CA PRO A 26 -25.12 -6.23 -8.43
C PRO A 26 -25.70 -5.71 -9.76
N SER A 27 -27.01 -5.86 -9.97
CA SER A 27 -27.74 -5.38 -11.15
C SER A 27 -28.08 -3.88 -11.13
N SER A 28 -27.84 -3.19 -10.01
CA SER A 28 -28.22 -1.79 -9.82
C SER A 28 -27.17 -0.81 -10.37
N ARG A 29 -27.61 0.40 -10.74
CA ARG A 29 -26.71 1.48 -11.17
C ARG A 29 -25.77 1.92 -10.04
N GLU A 30 -26.28 1.92 -8.81
CA GLU A 30 -25.56 2.35 -7.61
C GLU A 30 -24.40 1.39 -7.30
N PHE A 31 -24.56 0.09 -7.56
CA PHE A 31 -23.47 -0.88 -7.47
C PHE A 31 -22.34 -0.57 -8.46
N VAL A 32 -22.68 -0.20 -9.70
CA VAL A 32 -21.68 0.22 -10.70
C VAL A 32 -20.94 1.47 -10.24
N LEU A 33 -21.65 2.48 -9.72
CA LEU A 33 -21.04 3.70 -9.19
C LEU A 33 -20.13 3.43 -7.98
N LEU A 34 -20.59 2.61 -7.03
CA LEU A 34 -19.78 2.18 -5.88
C LEU A 34 -18.52 1.46 -6.34
N THR A 35 -18.63 0.61 -7.38
CA THR A 35 -17.49 -0.10 -7.95
C THR A 35 -16.49 0.85 -8.60
N LEU A 36 -16.96 1.88 -9.32
CA LEU A 36 -16.08 2.90 -9.89
C LEU A 36 -15.33 3.69 -8.81
N LEU A 37 -16.01 4.10 -7.74
CA LEU A 37 -15.39 4.76 -6.59
C LEU A 37 -14.35 3.85 -5.92
N SER A 38 -14.69 2.56 -5.73
CA SER A 38 -13.76 1.58 -5.17
C SER A 38 -12.51 1.41 -6.04
N ARG A 39 -12.66 1.44 -7.37
CA ARG A 39 -11.52 1.35 -8.29
C ARG A 39 -10.60 2.56 -8.21
N ALA A 40 -11.15 3.75 -7.96
CA ALA A 40 -10.35 4.97 -7.81
C ALA A 40 -9.42 4.92 -6.58
N ILE A 41 -9.90 4.42 -5.44
CA ILE A 41 -9.08 4.32 -4.23
C ILE A 41 -8.15 3.10 -4.23
N ALA A 42 -8.45 2.07 -5.03
CA ALA A 42 -7.68 0.83 -5.07
C ALA A 42 -6.18 1.07 -5.35
N GLN A 43 -5.85 1.95 -6.30
CA GLN A 43 -4.46 2.28 -6.63
C GLN A 43 -3.70 2.88 -5.43
N THR A 44 -4.36 3.75 -4.66
CA THR A 44 -3.79 4.31 -3.44
C THR A 44 -3.55 3.23 -2.38
N LEU A 45 -4.50 2.32 -2.17
CA LEU A 45 -4.34 1.22 -1.23
C LEU A 45 -3.21 0.26 -1.64
N GLN A 46 -3.02 0.03 -2.94
CA GLN A 46 -1.91 -0.76 -3.47
C GLN A 46 -0.57 -0.11 -3.15
N ARG A 47 -0.42 1.19 -3.40
CA ARG A 47 0.81 1.95 -3.07
C ARG A 47 1.12 1.90 -1.57
N PHE A 48 0.10 2.08 -0.73
CA PHE A 48 0.29 2.02 0.73
C PHE A 48 0.73 0.64 1.19
N TYR A 49 0.09 -0.41 0.67
CA TYR A 49 0.51 -1.77 0.97
C TYR A 49 1.92 -2.08 0.46
N MET A 50 2.30 -1.61 -0.73
CA MET A 50 3.65 -1.76 -1.27
C MET A 50 4.71 -1.10 -0.37
N ALA A 51 4.48 0.13 0.08
CA ALA A 51 5.42 0.82 0.97
C ALA A 51 5.62 0.07 2.29
N ILE A 52 4.53 -0.44 2.88
CA ILE A 52 4.62 -1.25 4.11
C ILE A 52 5.32 -2.59 3.83
N ALA A 53 5.03 -3.27 2.72
CA ALA A 53 5.68 -4.53 2.35
C ALA A 53 7.19 -4.37 2.17
N LEU A 54 7.63 -3.30 1.49
CA LEU A 54 9.05 -2.98 1.30
C LEU A 54 9.76 -2.71 2.63
N LEU A 55 9.14 -1.90 3.49
CA LEU A 55 9.66 -1.61 4.82
C LEU A 55 9.82 -2.90 5.65
N LEU A 56 8.81 -3.76 5.65
CA LEU A 56 8.83 -5.02 6.41
C LEU A 56 9.88 -5.99 5.87
N ASN A 57 10.00 -6.12 4.55
CA ASN A 57 10.98 -7.01 3.93
C ASN A 57 12.43 -6.58 4.20
N ASN A 58 12.69 -5.28 4.33
CA ASN A 58 14.01 -4.74 4.65
C ASN A 58 14.35 -4.80 6.14
N GLY A 59 13.34 -4.98 7.00
CA GLY A 59 13.53 -5.11 8.44
C GLY A 59 13.61 -3.78 9.19
N GLN A 60 13.72 -3.89 10.52
CA GLN A 60 13.76 -2.77 11.45
C GLN A 60 15.08 -1.99 11.33
N ASN A 61 15.00 -0.66 11.39
CA ASN A 61 16.15 0.25 11.42
C ASN A 61 17.10 0.12 10.20
N THR A 62 16.61 -0.40 9.07
CA THR A 62 17.42 -0.57 7.85
C THR A 62 17.31 0.64 6.92
N LEU A 63 16.08 1.10 6.67
CA LEU A 63 15.78 2.12 5.67
C LEU A 63 15.51 3.49 6.32
N SER A 64 16.01 4.56 5.72
CA SER A 64 15.53 5.92 5.96
C SER A 64 14.20 6.15 5.21
N PRO A 65 13.45 7.21 5.53
CA PRO A 65 12.28 7.60 4.74
C PRO A 65 12.58 7.78 3.24
N GLU A 66 13.72 8.39 2.92
CA GLU A 66 14.16 8.67 1.56
C GLU A 66 14.52 7.38 0.82
N GLU A 67 15.22 6.45 1.47
CA GLU A 67 15.54 5.14 0.89
C GLU A 67 14.26 4.32 0.63
N LEU A 68 13.29 4.34 1.56
CA LEU A 68 12.00 3.68 1.37
C LEU A 68 11.21 4.29 0.21
N GLU A 69 11.21 5.63 0.09
CA GLU A 69 10.59 6.36 -1.02
C GLU A 69 11.20 5.96 -2.38
N ASP A 70 12.52 5.88 -2.46
CA ASP A 70 13.25 5.47 -3.66
C ASP A 70 12.92 4.02 -4.04
N LEU A 71 12.94 3.10 -3.07
CA LEU A 71 12.56 1.70 -3.26
C LEU A 71 11.12 1.56 -3.77
N CYS A 72 10.17 2.30 -3.18
CA CYS A 72 8.78 2.30 -3.63
C CYS A 72 8.66 2.74 -5.09
N THR A 73 9.44 3.76 -5.48
CA THR A 73 9.44 4.28 -6.85
C THR A 73 9.94 3.24 -7.84
N VAL A 74 11.06 2.58 -7.53
CA VAL A 74 11.61 1.50 -8.37
C VAL A 74 10.63 0.32 -8.47
N MET A 75 9.98 -0.06 -7.37
CA MET A 75 9.02 -1.18 -7.37
C MET A 75 7.75 -0.85 -8.13
N ALA A 76 7.26 0.38 -8.03
CA ALA A 76 6.13 0.85 -8.81
C ALA A 76 6.42 0.77 -10.33
N GLN A 77 7.64 1.13 -10.75
CA GLN A 77 8.07 0.98 -12.15
C GLN A 77 8.10 -0.49 -12.58
N ARG A 78 8.67 -1.38 -11.75
CA ARG A 78 8.69 -2.83 -12.03
C ARG A 78 7.27 -3.40 -12.15
N LEU A 79 6.37 -3.03 -11.24
CA LEU A 79 4.99 -3.47 -11.25
C LEU A 79 4.22 -2.95 -12.48
N SER A 80 4.49 -1.70 -12.89
CA SER A 80 3.93 -1.11 -14.11
C SER A 80 4.32 -1.92 -15.36
N ILE A 81 5.58 -2.34 -15.46
CA ILE A 81 6.06 -3.18 -16.57
C ILE A 81 5.38 -4.55 -16.55
N LEU A 82 5.31 -5.20 -15.38
CA LEU A 82 4.77 -6.55 -15.24
C LEU A 82 3.27 -6.65 -15.59
N HIS A 83 2.50 -5.59 -15.29
CA HIS A 83 1.05 -5.59 -15.49
C HIS A 83 0.58 -4.73 -16.68
N GLY A 84 1.51 -4.10 -17.41
CA GLY A 84 1.16 -3.12 -18.45
C GLY A 84 0.36 -1.93 -17.93
N LEU A 85 0.42 -1.65 -16.62
CA LEU A 85 -0.32 -0.57 -15.97
C LEU A 85 0.46 0.74 -16.14
N ASN A 86 0.04 1.56 -17.09
CA ASN A 86 0.61 2.89 -17.35
C ASN A 86 -0.22 3.99 -16.68
N ALA A 87 -0.28 4.00 -15.34
CA ALA A 87 -0.88 5.10 -14.59
C ALA A 87 0.24 6.03 -14.08
N PRO A 88 0.32 7.31 -14.50
CA PRO A 88 1.42 8.22 -14.14
C PRO A 88 1.54 8.44 -12.63
N GLU A 89 0.45 8.27 -11.90
CA GLU A 89 0.36 8.34 -10.45
C GLU A 89 0.97 7.14 -9.71
N PHE A 90 1.31 6.03 -10.39
CA PHE A 90 1.77 4.83 -9.71
C PHE A 90 3.22 4.94 -9.21
N PHE A 91 4.06 5.67 -9.95
CA PHE A 91 5.47 5.92 -9.65
C PHE A 91 5.74 7.35 -9.17
N ASP A 92 4.69 8.08 -8.76
CA ASP A 92 4.85 9.42 -8.22
C ASP A 92 5.49 9.36 -6.83
N LYS A 93 6.76 9.80 -6.80
CA LYS A 93 7.60 9.87 -5.60
C LYS A 93 6.97 10.67 -4.47
N SER A 94 6.24 11.74 -4.80
CA SER A 94 5.60 12.60 -3.80
C SER A 94 4.50 11.86 -3.03
N LEU A 95 3.77 10.94 -3.66
CA LEU A 95 2.72 10.18 -2.99
C LEU A 95 3.29 9.26 -1.92
N PHE A 96 4.43 8.61 -2.19
CA PHE A 96 5.12 7.80 -1.19
C PHE A 96 5.65 8.66 -0.05
N ARG A 97 6.28 9.81 -0.36
CA ARG A 97 6.76 10.76 0.64
C ARG A 97 5.67 11.17 1.62
N HIS A 98 4.54 11.63 1.11
CA HIS A 98 3.42 12.10 1.93
C HIS A 98 2.85 10.96 2.79
N PHE A 99 2.77 9.75 2.24
CA PHE A 99 2.32 8.59 3.01
C PHE A 99 3.28 8.24 4.15
N ILE A 100 4.59 8.16 3.88
CA ILE A 100 5.61 7.86 4.89
C ILE A 100 5.61 8.94 5.98
N GLN A 101 5.52 10.22 5.59
CA GLN A 101 5.42 11.32 6.54
C GLN A 101 4.16 11.20 7.42
N THR A 102 3.01 10.88 6.81
CA THR A 102 1.77 10.66 7.57
C THR A 102 1.92 9.54 8.59
N LEU A 103 2.61 8.44 8.25
CA LEU A 103 2.86 7.34 9.19
C LEU A 103 3.80 7.73 10.33
N LEU A 104 4.77 8.62 10.07
CA LEU A 104 5.64 9.18 11.11
C LEU A 104 4.84 10.10 12.04
N ASP A 105 4.01 10.98 11.48
CA ASP A 105 3.20 11.93 12.26
C ASP A 105 2.18 11.21 13.16
N LEU A 106 1.63 10.09 12.68
CA LEU A 106 0.73 9.22 13.44
C LEU A 106 1.46 8.26 14.40
N GLY A 107 2.80 8.27 14.41
CA GLY A 107 3.62 7.41 15.28
C GLY A 107 3.57 5.92 14.95
N VAL A 108 3.05 5.56 13.76
CA VAL A 108 3.08 4.20 13.21
C VAL A 108 4.52 3.82 12.85
N LEU A 109 5.24 4.77 12.25
CA LEU A 109 6.68 4.71 12.06
C LEU A 109 7.39 5.65 13.03
N ARG A 110 8.63 5.33 13.37
CA ARG A 110 9.51 6.16 14.18
C ARG A 110 10.90 6.18 13.54
N LYS A 111 11.70 7.18 13.87
CA LYS A 111 13.11 7.21 13.51
C LYS A 111 13.95 6.83 14.72
N ASP A 112 14.96 6.00 14.50
CA ASP A 112 16.01 5.75 15.49
C ASP A 112 17.04 6.89 15.52
N ALA A 113 18.11 6.72 16.30
CA ALA A 113 19.18 7.71 16.43
C ALA A 113 19.95 7.96 15.11
N ALA A 114 19.94 6.99 14.18
CA ALA A 114 20.57 7.09 12.87
C ALA A 114 19.61 7.62 11.78
N GLY A 115 18.37 7.95 12.14
CA GLY A 115 17.34 8.40 11.20
C GLY A 115 16.65 7.27 10.43
N LYS A 116 16.87 6.01 10.81
CA LYS A 116 16.30 4.82 10.18
C LYS A 116 14.93 4.49 10.77
N LEU A 117 14.07 3.93 9.93
CA LEU A 117 12.68 3.65 10.22
C LEU A 117 12.55 2.43 11.14
N SER A 118 11.84 2.62 12.24
CA SER A 118 11.34 1.56 13.11
C SER A 118 9.81 1.54 13.13
N TYR A 119 9.25 0.39 13.47
CA TYR A 119 7.81 0.17 13.52
C TYR A 119 7.42 -0.80 14.64
N HIS A 120 6.14 -0.90 14.96
CA HIS A 120 5.65 -1.90 15.93
C HIS A 120 5.66 -3.32 15.32
N PRO A 121 6.04 -4.38 16.07
CA PRO A 121 6.08 -5.75 15.56
C PRO A 121 4.78 -6.24 14.90
N LEU A 122 3.62 -5.75 15.38
CA LEU A 122 2.31 -6.10 14.83
C LEU A 122 1.95 -5.39 13.51
N LEU A 123 2.79 -4.47 13.01
CA LEU A 123 2.50 -3.74 11.77
C LEU A 123 2.30 -4.69 10.58
N GLY A 124 3.10 -5.77 10.52
CA GLY A 124 3.00 -6.76 9.44
C GLY A 124 1.67 -7.50 9.41
N GLU A 125 1.22 -8.00 10.57
CA GLU A 125 -0.07 -8.69 10.69
C GLU A 125 -1.24 -7.75 10.37
N LEU A 126 -1.17 -6.50 10.86
CA LEU A 126 -2.19 -5.49 10.61
C LEU A 126 -2.28 -5.13 9.12
N ALA A 127 -1.13 -4.86 8.48
CA ALA A 127 -1.08 -4.50 7.07
C ALA A 127 -1.58 -5.64 6.18
N GLU A 128 -1.17 -6.89 6.45
CA GLU A 128 -1.64 -8.05 5.70
C GLU A 128 -3.15 -8.30 5.92
N GLY A 129 -3.62 -8.15 7.16
CA GLY A 129 -5.05 -8.28 7.48
C GLY A 129 -5.92 -7.25 6.78
N ALA A 130 -5.46 -6.00 6.70
CA ALA A 130 -6.14 -4.93 5.96
C ALA A 130 -6.10 -5.20 4.44
N ALA A 131 -4.92 -5.51 3.90
CA ALA A 131 -4.74 -5.79 2.47
C ALA A 131 -5.60 -6.98 2.00
N LYS A 132 -5.76 -8.01 2.82
CA LYS A 132 -6.63 -9.17 2.53
C LYS A 132 -8.08 -8.78 2.27
N ARG A 133 -8.57 -7.71 2.89
CA ARG A 133 -9.96 -7.24 2.77
C ARG A 133 -10.17 -6.30 1.60
N VAL A 134 -9.15 -5.53 1.22
CA VAL A 134 -9.32 -4.40 0.29
C VAL A 134 -8.56 -4.55 -1.03
N LEU A 135 -7.62 -5.50 -1.14
CA LEU A 135 -6.85 -5.76 -2.36
C LEU A 135 -7.11 -7.18 -2.89
N PRO A 136 -7.18 -7.37 -4.22
CA PRO A 136 -7.19 -8.70 -4.83
C PRO A 136 -5.93 -9.50 -4.49
N ALA A 137 -6.06 -10.83 -4.41
CA ALA A 137 -4.93 -11.72 -4.09
C ALA A 137 -3.78 -11.60 -5.11
N GLU A 138 -4.12 -11.51 -6.40
CA GLU A 138 -3.16 -11.36 -7.50
C GLU A 138 -2.24 -10.14 -7.32
N ILE A 139 -2.82 -8.99 -6.97
CA ILE A 139 -2.05 -7.76 -6.75
C ILE A 139 -1.14 -7.90 -5.53
N ARG A 140 -1.64 -8.49 -4.43
CA ARG A 140 -0.81 -8.73 -3.23
C ARG A 140 0.36 -9.66 -3.53
N LEU A 141 0.12 -10.72 -4.29
CA LEU A 141 1.16 -11.67 -4.71
C LEU A 141 2.18 -10.99 -5.61
N SER A 142 1.73 -10.18 -6.56
CA SER A 142 2.65 -9.50 -7.46
C SER A 142 3.51 -8.45 -6.75
N ILE A 143 2.92 -7.66 -5.84
CA ILE A 143 3.70 -6.75 -4.97
C ILE A 143 4.74 -7.54 -4.19
N ARG A 144 4.35 -8.65 -3.54
CA ARG A 144 5.30 -9.50 -2.81
C ARG A 144 6.42 -10.00 -3.71
N GLN A 145 6.11 -10.48 -4.91
CA GLN A 145 7.10 -10.97 -5.86
C GLN A 145 8.13 -9.89 -6.21
N VAL A 146 7.70 -8.69 -6.63
CA VAL A 146 8.66 -7.63 -7.00
C VAL A 146 9.50 -7.16 -5.81
N THR A 147 8.90 -7.10 -4.61
CA THR A 147 9.62 -6.66 -3.40
C THR A 147 10.64 -7.66 -2.87
N LEU A 148 10.48 -8.96 -3.15
CA LEU A 148 11.44 -9.99 -2.73
C LEU A 148 12.67 -10.03 -3.64
N HIS A 149 12.46 -9.92 -4.96
CA HIS A 149 13.56 -9.97 -5.94
C HIS A 149 14.55 -8.80 -5.79
N SER A 150 14.09 -7.63 -5.35
CA SER A 150 14.99 -6.49 -5.11
C SER A 150 15.92 -6.68 -3.93
N ASN A 151 15.46 -7.33 -2.86
CA ASN A 151 16.33 -7.64 -1.72
C ASN A 151 17.39 -8.68 -2.11
N GLU A 152 17.06 -9.65 -2.97
CA GLU A 152 18.03 -10.64 -3.47
C GLU A 152 19.10 -9.99 -4.35
N GLU A 153 18.71 -9.09 -5.26
CA GLU A 153 19.64 -8.33 -6.11
C GLU A 153 20.56 -7.42 -5.29
N GLU A 154 20.03 -6.66 -4.32
CA GLU A 154 20.83 -5.78 -3.46
C GLU A 154 21.77 -6.54 -2.53
N GLN A 155 21.34 -7.69 -2.00
CA GLN A 155 22.21 -8.56 -1.21
C GLN A 155 23.32 -9.17 -2.06
N ASN A 156 23.03 -9.55 -3.30
CA ASN A 156 24.04 -10.10 -4.20
C ASN A 156 25.11 -9.05 -4.57
N VAL A 157 24.70 -7.82 -4.90
CA VAL A 157 25.62 -6.70 -5.17
C VAL A 157 26.47 -6.35 -3.94
N ARG A 158 25.86 -6.32 -2.74
CA ARG A 158 26.59 -6.01 -1.50
C ARG A 158 27.60 -7.10 -1.13
N ASN A 159 27.30 -8.36 -1.42
CA ASN A 159 28.22 -9.49 -1.22
C ASN A 159 29.40 -9.47 -2.21
N GLU A 160 29.18 -9.03 -3.45
CA GLU A 160 30.24 -8.89 -4.46
C GLU A 160 31.18 -7.70 -4.17
N THR A 161 30.64 -6.58 -3.67
CA THR A 161 31.42 -5.36 -3.40
C THR A 161 32.22 -5.44 -2.09
N GLY A 162 31.82 -6.31 -1.15
CA GLY A 162 32.54 -6.54 0.12
C GLY A 162 33.66 -7.59 0.04
N ALA A 163 33.85 -8.23 -1.12
CA ALA A 163 34.83 -9.30 -1.34
C ALA A 163 36.12 -8.84 -2.06
N THR A 164 36.32 -7.53 -2.23
CA THR A 164 37.53 -6.93 -2.85
C THR A 164 38.22 -6.00 -1.87
#